data_AF-A0A183GDI5-F1
#
_entry.id   AF-A0A183GDI5-F1
#
_cell.length_a   1.000
_cell.length_b   1.000
_cell.length_c   1.000
_cell.angle_alpha   90.00
_cell.angle_beta   90.00
_cell.angle_gamma   90.00
#
_symmetry.space_group_name_H-M   'P 1'
#
loop_
_entity.id
_entity.type
_entity.pdbx_description
1 polymer ?
#
loop_
_entity_poly.entity_id
_entity_poly.type
_entity_poly.pdbx_seq_one_letter_code
_entity_poly.pdbx_strand_id
1 'polypeptide(L)'
;MVEAQQASPSSGDATKEEQFVVVQEGKAKIGFHGPVFYNPVQEFNRDLTVCVLREFVKSRIANGAAATDYAPDGPKAKKAKMLYDKEDGSIRILDALSATGLRALRFSQEVENVDYILANDFSENAVESIKENIVLNGVEDKAPFILLTPNDVTPRIVAASPDQCGVASLGVEV
;
A
#
# COMPACT_ATOMS: atom_id res chain seq x y z
N MET A 1 -9.88 12.15 -26.52
CA MET A 1 -10.99 11.19 -26.40
C MET A 1 -10.44 9.85 -26.86
N VAL A 2 -10.22 8.91 -25.94
CA VAL A 2 -9.79 7.54 -26.27
C VAL A 2 -10.87 6.62 -25.72
N GLU A 3 -11.55 5.90 -26.62
CA GLU A 3 -12.72 5.09 -26.32
C GLU A 3 -12.36 3.83 -25.53
N ALA A 4 -13.18 3.50 -24.54
CA ALA A 4 -13.15 2.22 -23.86
C ALA A 4 -13.81 1.15 -24.75
N GLN A 5 -13.03 0.16 -25.19
CA GLN A 5 -13.57 -1.02 -25.86
C GLN A 5 -14.01 -2.06 -24.82
N GLN A 6 -15.32 -2.21 -24.64
CA GLN A 6 -15.92 -3.41 -24.05
C GLN A 6 -16.08 -4.46 -25.15
N ALA A 7 -15.38 -5.60 -25.03
CA ALA A 7 -15.54 -6.74 -25.92
C ALA A 7 -16.59 -7.72 -25.33
N SER A 8 -17.59 -8.07 -26.14
CA SER A 8 -18.53 -9.17 -25.92
C SER A 8 -17.92 -10.52 -26.34
N PRO A 9 -18.31 -11.67 -25.75
CA PRO A 9 -17.64 -12.92 -26.03
C PRO A 9 -18.20 -13.59 -27.30
N SER A 10 -17.35 -13.83 -28.29
CA SER A 10 -17.61 -14.83 -29.34
C SER A 10 -16.86 -16.12 -29.02
N SER A 11 -17.60 -17.23 -29.05
CA SER A 11 -17.13 -18.60 -28.87
C SER A 11 -16.03 -18.99 -29.86
N GLY A 12 -14.93 -19.58 -29.37
CA GLY A 12 -13.90 -20.23 -30.18
C GLY A 12 -12.63 -20.54 -29.39
N ASP A 13 -12.35 -21.82 -29.23
CA ASP A 13 -11.23 -22.45 -28.52
C ASP A 13 -9.86 -22.22 -29.20
N ALA A 14 -8.86 -21.79 -28.41
CA ALA A 14 -7.40 -21.97 -28.58
C ALA A 14 -6.68 -21.20 -27.46
N THR A 15 -5.75 -21.85 -26.76
CA THR A 15 -4.86 -21.28 -25.73
C THR A 15 -4.18 -19.98 -26.21
N LYS A 16 -4.79 -18.83 -25.90
CA LYS A 16 -4.10 -17.54 -25.96
C LYS A 16 -3.17 -17.50 -24.77
N GLU A 17 -1.86 -17.47 -25.02
CA GLU A 17 -0.92 -17.03 -23.99
C GLU A 17 -1.42 -15.68 -23.48
N GLU A 18 -1.84 -15.63 -22.22
CA GLU A 18 -2.34 -14.39 -21.64
C GLU A 18 -1.19 -13.39 -21.63
N GLN A 19 -1.30 -12.35 -22.45
CA GLN A 19 -0.27 -11.34 -22.60
C GLN A 19 0.00 -10.69 -21.23
N PHE A 20 1.24 -10.83 -20.76
CA PHE A 20 1.70 -10.12 -19.57
C PHE A 20 1.85 -8.63 -19.90
N VAL A 21 1.01 -7.80 -19.27
CA VAL A 21 1.02 -6.35 -19.46
C VAL A 21 1.65 -5.71 -18.24
N VAL A 22 2.60 -4.81 -18.47
CA VAL A 22 3.19 -3.97 -17.43
C VAL A 22 2.75 -2.53 -17.61
N VAL A 23 2.18 -1.95 -16.56
CA VAL A 23 1.81 -0.54 -16.49
C VAL A 23 2.66 0.14 -15.43
N GLN A 24 3.10 1.36 -15.70
CA GLN A 24 3.81 2.19 -14.73
C GLN A 24 2.99 3.43 -14.42
N GLU A 25 2.83 3.73 -13.12
CA GLU A 25 2.21 4.94 -12.63
C GLU A 25 2.99 5.48 -11.43
N GLY A 26 3.40 6.76 -11.49
CA GLY A 26 4.33 7.31 -10.52
C GLY A 26 5.64 6.50 -10.50
N LYS A 27 6.06 6.08 -9.30
CA LYS A 27 7.24 5.21 -9.14
C LYS A 27 6.93 3.71 -9.23
N ALA A 28 5.65 3.33 -9.18
CA ALA A 28 5.24 1.94 -9.13
C ALA A 28 5.01 1.34 -10.51
N LYS A 29 5.41 0.07 -10.67
CA LYS A 29 5.09 -0.78 -11.81
C LYS A 29 4.15 -1.89 -11.38
N ILE A 30 3.12 -2.19 -12.16
CA ILE A 30 2.27 -3.36 -11.94
C ILE A 30 2.27 -4.23 -13.19
N GLY A 31 2.49 -5.52 -13.01
CA GLY A 31 2.37 -6.56 -14.01
C GLY A 31 1.09 -7.36 -13.79
N PHE A 32 0.46 -7.81 -14.86
CA PHE A 32 -0.69 -8.70 -14.79
C PHE A 32 -0.95 -9.46 -16.08
N HIS A 33 -1.64 -10.61 -15.94
CA HIS A 33 -2.13 -11.45 -17.04
C HIS A 33 -3.65 -11.22 -17.18
N GLY A 34 -4.11 -10.86 -18.38
CA GLY A 34 -5.55 -10.72 -18.65
C GLY A 34 -6.24 -9.45 -18.10
N PRO A 35 -7.58 -9.45 -17.97
CA PRO A 35 -8.36 -8.27 -17.60
C PRO A 35 -8.24 -8.01 -16.09
N VAL A 36 -7.33 -7.12 -15.71
CA VAL A 36 -7.10 -6.76 -14.31
C VAL A 36 -7.65 -5.38 -14.00
N PHE A 37 -8.01 -5.15 -12.73
CA PHE A 37 -8.54 -3.89 -12.20
C PHE A 37 -7.45 -2.79 -12.19
N TYR A 38 -7.03 -2.35 -13.36
CA TYR A 38 -6.33 -1.09 -13.56
C TYR A 38 -7.26 -0.10 -14.25
N ASN A 39 -7.51 1.04 -13.62
CA ASN A 39 -8.28 2.13 -14.20
C ASN A 39 -7.39 3.38 -14.34
N PRO A 40 -7.00 3.79 -15.57
CA PRO A 40 -6.17 4.97 -15.79
C PRO A 40 -6.87 6.27 -15.35
N VAL A 41 -8.20 6.33 -15.40
CA VAL A 41 -8.97 7.51 -14.95
C VAL A 41 -8.77 7.80 -13.46
N GLN A 42 -8.33 6.81 -12.68
CA GLN A 42 -8.08 6.96 -11.25
C GLN A 42 -6.65 7.40 -10.89
N GLU A 43 -5.78 7.68 -11.86
CA GLU A 43 -4.41 8.17 -11.60
C GLU A 43 -4.42 9.43 -10.72
N PHE A 44 -5.27 10.40 -11.05
CA PHE A 44 -5.42 11.62 -10.25
C PHE A 44 -5.84 11.36 -8.80
N ASN A 45 -6.74 10.39 -8.57
CA ASN A 45 -7.17 10.02 -7.22
C ASN A 45 -5.99 9.44 -6.41
N ARG A 46 -5.17 8.60 -7.06
CA ARG A 46 -3.99 8.01 -6.44
C ARG A 46 -2.92 9.05 -6.16
N ASP A 47 -2.66 9.97 -7.09
CA ASP A 47 -1.74 11.11 -6.91
C ASP A 47 -2.15 12.00 -5.74
N LEU A 48 -3.44 12.37 -5.68
CA LEU A 48 -3.98 13.18 -4.60
C LEU A 48 -3.79 12.48 -3.25
N THR A 49 -4.06 11.18 -3.20
CA THR A 49 -3.88 10.38 -1.97
C THR A 49 -2.42 10.35 -1.53
N VAL A 50 -1.48 10.12 -2.45
CA VAL A 50 -0.04 10.16 -2.14
C VAL A 50 0.37 11.55 -1.64
N CYS A 51 -0.10 12.61 -2.28
CA CYS A 51 0.20 13.99 -1.87
C CYS A 51 -0.28 14.27 -0.44
N VAL A 52 -1.50 13.86 -0.11
CA VAL A 52 -2.08 14.04 1.24
C VAL A 52 -1.29 13.23 2.28
N LEU A 53 -0.95 11.97 1.98
CA LEU A 53 -0.18 11.12 2.90
C LEU A 53 1.21 11.71 3.18
N ARG A 54 1.89 12.23 2.15
CA ARG A 54 3.20 12.88 2.31
C ARG A 54 3.13 14.10 3.23
N GLU A 55 2.13 14.96 3.04
CA GLU A 55 1.97 16.14 3.90
C GLU A 55 1.54 15.76 5.32
N PHE A 56 0.71 14.72 5.46
CA PHE A 56 0.33 14.18 6.76
C PHE A 56 1.55 13.66 7.54
N VAL A 57 2.41 12.86 6.92
CA VAL A 57 3.65 12.36 7.54
C VAL A 57 4.56 13.52 7.92
N LYS A 58 4.79 14.46 7.01
CA LYS A 58 5.62 15.65 7.28
C LYS A 58 5.11 16.44 8.47
N SER A 59 3.80 16.69 8.53
CA SER A 59 3.15 17.37 9.65
C SER A 59 3.26 16.56 10.94
N ARG A 60 3.15 15.24 10.89
CA ARG A 60 3.25 14.35 12.05
C ARG A 60 4.67 14.34 12.64
N ILE A 61 5.69 14.25 11.79
CA ILE A 61 7.10 14.35 12.22
C ILE A 61 7.37 15.72 12.83
N ALA A 62 6.95 16.81 12.18
CA ALA A 62 7.15 18.16 12.69
C ALA A 62 6.43 18.40 14.04
N ASN A 63 5.20 17.90 14.20
CA ASN A 63 4.44 18.04 15.44
C ASN A 63 4.93 17.11 16.57
N GLY A 64 5.48 15.94 16.23
CA GLY A 64 6.14 15.04 17.17
C GLY A 64 7.47 15.61 17.67
N ALA A 65 8.27 16.20 16.77
CA ALA A 65 9.52 16.88 17.11
C ALA A 65 9.31 18.20 17.88
N ALA A 66 8.21 18.93 17.64
CA ALA A 66 7.86 20.15 18.36
C ALA A 66 7.27 19.92 19.76
N ALA A 67 7.19 18.68 20.23
CA ALA A 67 6.77 18.37 21.61
C ALA A 67 7.86 18.70 22.65
N THR A 68 9.05 19.12 22.23
CA THR A 68 10.10 19.69 23.08
C THR A 68 10.21 21.20 22.81
N ASP A 69 9.94 22.01 23.85
CA ASP A 69 10.49 23.37 24.05
C ASP A 69 9.69 24.62 23.64
N TYR A 70 8.41 24.56 23.28
CA TYR A 70 7.60 25.80 23.22
C TYR A 70 6.18 25.64 23.80
N ALA A 71 5.95 26.25 24.96
CA ALA A 71 4.66 26.36 25.60
C ALA A 71 4.07 27.77 25.37
N PRO A 72 3.03 27.95 24.54
CA PRO A 72 2.23 29.16 24.60
C PRO A 72 1.28 29.07 25.80
N ASP A 73 1.22 30.14 26.59
CA ASP A 73 0.26 30.34 27.69
C ASP A 73 -1.17 30.35 27.13
N GLY A 74 -1.83 29.19 27.18
CA GLY A 74 -3.21 29.04 26.75
C GLY A 74 -3.81 27.72 27.26
N PRO A 75 -5.14 27.64 27.44
CA PRO A 75 -5.78 26.43 27.93
C PRO A 75 -5.48 25.28 26.97
N LYS A 76 -4.71 24.30 27.45
CA LYS A 76 -4.35 23.09 26.71
C LYS A 76 -5.64 22.35 26.38
N ALA A 77 -6.09 22.41 25.12
CA ALA A 77 -7.02 21.41 24.62
C ALA A 77 -6.41 20.03 24.95
N LYS A 78 -7.14 19.16 25.64
CA LYS A 78 -6.69 17.80 25.90
C LYS A 78 -6.47 17.16 24.53
N LYS A 79 -5.21 17.14 24.05
CA LYS A 79 -4.86 16.37 22.86
C LYS A 79 -5.27 14.94 23.20
N ALA A 80 -6.29 14.42 22.54
CA ALA A 80 -6.56 13.00 22.58
C ALA A 80 -5.28 12.35 22.08
N LYS A 81 -4.46 11.80 23.00
CA LYS A 81 -3.27 11.05 22.65
C LYS A 81 -3.84 9.87 21.85
N MET A 82 -3.71 9.88 20.53
CA MET A 82 -4.11 8.72 19.74
C MET A 82 -3.29 7.56 20.32
N LEU A 83 -3.97 6.47 20.69
CA LEU A 83 -3.36 5.36 21.45
C LEU A 83 -2.13 4.72 20.76
N TYR A 84 -1.85 5.09 19.52
CA TYR A 84 -0.84 4.47 18.66
C TYR A 84 0.09 5.49 17.98
N ASP A 85 0.34 6.64 18.61
CA ASP A 85 1.41 7.55 18.16
C ASP A 85 2.77 6.99 18.57
N LYS A 86 3.48 6.36 17.63
CA LYS A 86 4.91 6.06 17.79
C LYS A 86 5.69 7.39 17.85
N GLU A 87 6.71 7.44 18.71
CA GLU A 87 7.51 8.65 18.94
C GLU A 87 8.32 9.07 17.70
N ASP A 88 8.65 8.12 16.82
CA ASP A 88 9.32 8.36 15.55
C ASP A 88 8.41 9.00 14.48
N GLY A 89 7.12 9.18 14.77
CA GLY A 89 6.15 9.77 13.85
C GLY A 89 5.78 8.87 12.67
N SER A 90 6.19 7.58 12.69
CA SER A 90 5.90 6.64 11.61
C SER A 90 4.40 6.34 11.53
N ILE A 91 3.96 5.91 10.33
CA ILE A 91 2.55 5.66 10.03
C ILE A 91 2.34 4.24 9.52
N ARG A 92 1.16 3.69 9.82
CA ARG A 92 0.69 2.40 9.32
C ARG A 92 -0.41 2.67 8.30
N ILE A 93 -0.32 2.09 7.12
CA ILE A 93 -1.24 2.38 6.01
C ILE A 93 -2.03 1.13 5.67
N LEU A 94 -3.36 1.24 5.58
CA LEU A 94 -4.24 0.19 5.08
C LEU A 94 -4.69 0.52 3.66
N ASP A 95 -4.39 -0.38 2.73
CA ASP A 95 -5.06 -0.48 1.45
C ASP A 95 -6.09 -1.63 1.49
N ALA A 96 -7.34 -1.30 1.81
CA ALA A 96 -8.38 -2.29 2.11
C ALA A 96 -8.90 -3.08 0.91
N LEU A 97 -8.85 -2.51 -0.30
CA LEU A 97 -9.31 -3.12 -1.56
C LEU A 97 -8.22 -2.86 -2.59
N SER A 98 -7.18 -3.68 -2.50
CA SER A 98 -5.86 -3.39 -3.08
C SER A 98 -5.76 -3.78 -4.56
N ALA A 99 -6.56 -4.75 -5.02
CA ALA A 99 -6.50 -5.32 -6.36
C ALA A 99 -5.07 -5.69 -6.77
N THR A 100 -4.44 -4.94 -7.67
CA THR A 100 -3.04 -5.17 -8.10
C THR A 100 -1.99 -4.71 -7.10
N GLY A 101 -2.39 -3.99 -6.04
CA GLY A 101 -1.47 -3.38 -5.10
C GLY A 101 -0.92 -2.03 -5.53
N LEU A 102 -1.41 -1.44 -6.62
CA LEU A 102 -0.83 -0.21 -7.16
C LEU A 102 -0.74 0.93 -6.13
N ARG A 103 -1.80 1.16 -5.34
CA ARG A 103 -1.77 2.19 -4.29
C ARG A 103 -0.77 1.84 -3.19
N ALA A 104 -0.82 0.62 -2.66
CA ALA A 104 0.15 0.12 -1.69
C ALA A 104 1.61 0.27 -2.17
N LEU A 105 1.91 -0.07 -3.42
CA LEU A 105 3.24 0.06 -4.03
C LEU A 105 3.67 1.51 -4.22
N ARG A 106 2.74 2.42 -4.53
CA ARG A 106 3.04 3.84 -4.58
C ARG A 106 3.33 4.38 -3.19
N PHE A 107 2.56 3.96 -2.18
CA PHE A 107 2.79 4.37 -0.79
C PHE A 107 4.19 3.97 -0.32
N SER A 108 4.64 2.73 -0.59
CA SER A 108 5.99 2.28 -0.18
C SER A 108 7.14 3.02 -0.85
N GLN A 109 6.90 3.67 -1.99
CA GLN A 109 7.95 4.33 -2.80
C GLN A 109 7.92 5.86 -2.75
N GLU A 110 6.76 6.42 -2.41
CA GLU A 110 6.50 7.85 -2.51
C GLU A 110 6.16 8.49 -1.16
N VAL A 111 5.84 7.70 -0.13
CA VAL A 111 5.58 8.17 1.24
C VAL A 111 6.73 7.72 2.15
N GLU A 112 7.30 8.66 2.90
CA GLU A 112 8.37 8.39 3.85
C GLU A 112 7.81 7.96 5.22
N ASN A 113 8.68 7.42 6.08
CA ASN A 113 8.35 7.07 7.47
C ASN A 113 7.13 6.14 7.61
N VAL A 114 7.03 5.16 6.72
CA VAL A 114 5.99 4.14 6.75
C VAL A 114 6.50 2.94 7.58
N ASP A 115 5.77 2.62 8.64
CA ASP A 115 6.05 1.47 9.52
C ASP A 115 5.72 0.15 8.82
N TYR A 116 4.51 0.06 8.25
CA TYR A 116 4.12 -1.02 7.35
C TYR A 116 2.93 -0.62 6.48
N ILE A 117 2.72 -1.39 5.41
CA ILE A 117 1.54 -1.30 4.55
C ILE A 117 0.76 -2.60 4.61
N LEU A 118 -0.49 -2.52 5.05
CA LEU A 118 -1.43 -3.63 5.02
C LEU A 118 -2.20 -3.56 3.70
N ALA A 119 -1.92 -4.46 2.77
CA ALA A 119 -2.59 -4.56 1.49
C ALA A 119 -3.55 -5.76 1.50
N ASN A 120 -4.84 -5.47 1.59
CA ASN A 120 -5.91 -6.45 1.68
C ASN A 120 -6.68 -6.53 0.37
N ASP A 121 -7.06 -7.74 -0.03
CA ASP A 121 -8.06 -7.94 -1.08
C ASP A 121 -8.88 -9.20 -0.80
N PHE A 122 -10.12 -9.24 -1.29
CA PHE A 122 -10.98 -10.41 -1.16
C PHE A 122 -10.46 -11.60 -1.98
N SER A 123 -9.84 -11.32 -3.14
CA SER A 123 -9.39 -12.35 -4.07
C SER A 123 -7.97 -12.84 -3.74
N GLU A 124 -7.79 -14.16 -3.60
CA GLU A 124 -6.45 -14.77 -3.50
C GLU A 124 -5.60 -14.42 -4.73
N ASN A 125 -6.19 -14.38 -5.93
CA ASN A 125 -5.47 -13.98 -7.14
C ASN A 125 -4.96 -12.53 -7.07
N ALA A 126 -5.73 -11.64 -6.43
CA ALA A 126 -5.28 -10.26 -6.19
C ALA A 126 -4.12 -10.23 -5.19
N VAL A 127 -4.18 -11.01 -4.11
CA VAL A 127 -3.08 -11.12 -3.15
C VAL A 127 -1.80 -11.69 -3.78
N GLU A 128 -1.89 -12.71 -4.63
CA GLU A 128 -0.73 -13.20 -5.38
C GLU A 128 -0.21 -12.15 -6.36
N SER A 129 -1.09 -11.42 -7.06
CA SER A 129 -0.68 -10.28 -7.91
C SER A 129 0.04 -9.19 -7.11
N ILE A 130 -0.40 -8.88 -5.89
CA ILE A 130 0.28 -7.93 -5.01
C ILE A 130 1.69 -8.43 -4.67
N LYS A 131 1.85 -9.71 -4.32
CA LYS A 131 3.18 -10.30 -4.05
C LYS A 131 4.11 -10.19 -5.24
N GLU A 132 3.64 -10.59 -6.42
CA GLU A 132 4.42 -10.49 -7.67
C GLU A 132 4.83 -9.04 -7.95
N ASN A 133 3.91 -8.09 -7.73
CA ASN A 133 4.19 -6.68 -7.97
C ASN A 133 5.13 -6.07 -6.90
N ILE A 134 5.12 -6.55 -5.66
CA ILE A 134 6.12 -6.16 -4.66
C ILE A 134 7.52 -6.53 -5.16
N VAL A 135 7.71 -7.78 -5.59
CA VAL A 135 8.99 -8.27 -6.13
C VAL A 135 9.38 -7.51 -7.40
N LEU A 136 8.42 -7.24 -8.30
CA LEU A 136 8.65 -6.47 -9.52
C LEU A 136 9.22 -5.06 -9.26
N ASN A 137 8.89 -4.45 -8.11
CA ASN A 137 9.36 -3.12 -7.75
C ASN A 137 10.61 -3.13 -6.86
N GLY A 138 11.00 -4.27 -6.28
CA GLY A 138 12.12 -4.35 -5.34
C GLY A 138 11.90 -3.45 -4.10
N VAL A 139 10.70 -3.50 -3.51
CA VAL A 139 10.27 -2.62 -2.41
C VAL A 139 10.17 -3.33 -1.06
N GLU A 140 10.58 -4.59 -0.99
CA GLU A 140 10.63 -5.39 0.23
C GLU A 140 11.41 -4.68 1.33
N ASP A 141 12.51 -4.00 0.95
CA ASP A 141 13.38 -3.27 1.87
C ASP A 141 12.90 -1.85 2.20
N LYS A 142 11.85 -1.34 1.54
CA LYS A 142 11.35 0.04 1.75
C LYS A 142 10.31 0.13 2.86
N ALA A 143 9.41 -0.86 2.92
CA ALA A 143 8.41 -0.99 3.98
C ALA A 143 7.95 -2.45 4.04
N PRO A 144 7.74 -3.02 5.24
CA PRO A 144 7.05 -4.29 5.38
C PRO A 144 5.64 -4.23 4.78
N PHE A 145 5.28 -5.25 4.03
CA PHE A 145 3.93 -5.49 3.56
C PHE A 145 3.28 -6.59 4.38
N ILE A 146 2.04 -6.36 4.80
CA ILE A 146 1.18 -7.37 5.37
C ILE A 146 0.08 -7.61 4.34
N LEU A 147 -0.08 -8.85 3.91
CA LEU A 147 -1.09 -9.24 2.92
C LEU A 147 -2.15 -10.10 3.60
N LEU A 148 -3.41 -9.79 3.31
CA LEU A 148 -4.57 -10.48 3.85
C LEU A 148 -5.60 -10.80 2.78
N THR A 149 -6.20 -11.98 2.90
CA THR A 149 -7.50 -12.35 2.34
C THR A 149 -8.51 -12.62 3.47
N PRO A 150 -9.83 -12.65 3.18
CA PRO A 150 -10.87 -12.90 4.18
C PRO A 150 -10.78 -14.27 4.86
N ASN A 151 -10.06 -15.22 4.27
CA ASN A 151 -9.90 -16.58 4.79
C ASN A 151 -8.57 -16.77 5.54
N ASP A 152 -7.69 -15.77 5.57
CA ASP A 152 -6.42 -15.88 6.26
C ASP A 152 -6.66 -15.94 7.78
N VAL A 153 -6.24 -17.04 8.39
CA VAL A 153 -6.19 -17.20 9.85
C VAL A 153 -4.91 -16.58 10.43
N THR A 154 -3.89 -16.39 9.59
CA THR A 154 -2.61 -15.75 9.93
C THR A 154 -2.16 -14.80 8.83
N PRO A 155 -1.71 -13.57 9.16
CA PRO A 155 -1.24 -12.61 8.17
C PRO A 155 0.00 -13.09 7.38
N ARG A 156 0.07 -12.78 6.08
CA ARG A 156 1.24 -13.06 5.24
C ARG A 156 2.14 -11.84 5.21
N ILE A 157 3.35 -11.93 5.78
CA ILE A 157 4.29 -10.80 5.87
C ILE A 157 5.34 -10.92 4.76
N VAL A 158 5.54 -9.84 4.01
CA VAL A 158 6.65 -9.65 3.07
C VAL A 158 7.52 -8.52 3.63
N ALA A 159 8.69 -8.85 4.17
CA ALA A 159 9.51 -7.94 4.95
C ALA A 159 10.86 -7.60 4.30
N ALA A 160 11.45 -6.52 4.78
CA ALA A 160 12.81 -6.07 4.53
C ALA A 160 13.83 -7.01 5.21
N SER A 161 14.57 -7.79 4.42
CA SER A 161 15.67 -8.69 4.80
C SER A 161 15.36 -10.03 5.55
N PRO A 162 16.17 -11.09 5.30
CA PRO A 162 16.06 -12.40 5.95
C PRO A 162 16.40 -12.42 7.45
N ASP A 163 17.08 -11.41 7.99
CA ASP A 163 17.42 -11.39 9.43
C ASP A 163 16.22 -10.99 10.31
N GLN A 164 15.11 -10.60 9.69
CA GLN A 164 13.79 -10.49 10.31
C GLN A 164 12.89 -11.70 9.96
N CYS A 165 13.40 -12.68 9.22
CA CYS A 165 12.77 -13.99 8.98
C CYS A 165 13.00 -14.93 10.18
N GLY A 166 12.81 -14.41 11.39
CA GLY A 166 12.29 -15.22 12.47
C GLY A 166 10.78 -15.22 12.31
N VAL A 167 10.13 -16.32 12.65
CA VAL A 167 8.72 -16.33 13.06
C VAL A 167 8.54 -15.42 14.29
N ALA A 168 8.76 -14.13 14.12
CA ALA A 168 8.29 -13.12 15.04
C ALA A 168 6.82 -12.97 14.68
N SER A 169 5.99 -13.55 15.52
CA SER A 169 4.71 -12.96 15.87
C SER A 169 4.90 -11.44 15.99
N LEU A 170 4.74 -10.72 14.87
CA LEU A 170 4.42 -9.32 14.88
C LEU A 170 3.20 -9.28 15.78
N GLY A 171 3.39 -8.78 17.01
CA GLY A 171 2.35 -8.63 18.03
C GLY A 171 1.33 -7.59 17.59
N VAL A 172 0.71 -7.84 16.44
CA VAL A 172 -0.47 -7.20 15.94
C VAL A 172 -1.61 -8.01 16.56
N GLU A 173 -1.84 -7.77 17.85
CA GLU A 173 -3.19 -7.97 18.38
C GLU A 173 -4.09 -6.99 17.63
N VAL A 174 -4.96 -7.53 16.79
CA VAL A 174 -6.06 -6.80 16.15
C VAL A 174 -7.18 -6.59 17.16
#